data_AF-A0A174PMU8-F1
#
_entry.id   AF-A0A174PMU8-F1
#
_cell.length_a   1.000
_cell.length_b   1.000
_cell.length_c   1.000
_cell.angle_alpha   90.00
_cell.angle_beta   90.00
_cell.angle_gamma   90.00
#
_symmetry.space_group_name_H-M   'P 1'
#
loop_
_entity.id
_entity.type
_entity.pdbx_description
1 polymer ?
#
loop_
_entity_poly.entity_id
_entity_poly.type
_entity_poly.pdbx_seq_one_letter_code
_entity_poly.pdbx_strand_id
1 'polypeptide(L)'
;MKDIETLLNKYFEGETTCEEERRLRRFFAEGLVPEHLEVYRPMFAFFEAEQKELPEISGIGNAVEMPELAPFEKKTKTIRQYLTYSLSAAAAAILLLVGISGIYRHLSPAPANYVIIDGKEYTDVHLIREQAMVAFRDVSLSEEEVFATLFDE
;
A
#
# COMPACT_ATOMS: atom_id res chain seq x y z
N MET A 1 11.54 -19.66 -36.37
CA MET A 1 10.95 -20.65 -35.44
C MET A 1 11.84 -20.85 -34.21
N LYS A 2 13.15 -21.14 -34.37
CA LYS A 2 14.09 -21.33 -33.23
C LYS A 2 14.10 -20.18 -32.22
N ASP A 3 13.94 -18.93 -32.67
CA ASP A 3 13.95 -17.75 -31.78
C ASP A 3 12.77 -17.70 -30.81
N ILE A 4 11.62 -18.32 -31.12
CA ILE A 4 10.46 -18.34 -30.22
C ILE A 4 10.61 -19.47 -29.19
N GLU A 5 11.17 -20.61 -29.58
CA GLU A 5 11.43 -21.73 -28.67
C GLU A 5 12.47 -21.35 -27.62
N THR A 6 13.55 -20.67 -28.01
CA THR A 6 14.55 -20.16 -27.06
C THR A 6 13.95 -19.12 -26.13
N LEU A 7 13.11 -18.24 -26.65
CA LEU A 7 12.40 -17.23 -25.87
C LEU A 7 11.41 -17.85 -24.88
N LEU A 8 10.73 -18.93 -25.28
CA LEU A 8 9.79 -19.66 -24.44
C LEU A 8 10.52 -20.42 -23.33
N ASN A 9 11.67 -21.04 -23.62
CA ASN A 9 12.51 -21.64 -22.59
C ASN A 9 12.98 -20.58 -21.58
N LYS A 10 13.44 -19.42 -22.06
CA LYS A 10 13.82 -18.28 -21.20
C LYS A 10 12.67 -17.79 -20.32
N TYR A 11 11.43 -17.82 -20.84
CA TYR A 11 10.22 -17.49 -20.09
C TYR A 11 9.96 -18.49 -18.97
N PHE A 12 10.13 -19.79 -19.22
CA PHE A 12 10.01 -20.83 -18.19
C PHE A 12 11.09 -20.73 -17.11
N GLU A 13 12.31 -20.32 -17.48
CA GLU A 13 13.40 -20.05 -16.53
C GLU A 13 13.23 -18.69 -15.80
N GLY A 14 12.26 -17.85 -16.19
CA GLY A 14 12.00 -16.56 -15.56
C GLY A 14 13.03 -15.48 -15.89
N GLU A 15 13.79 -15.62 -16.97
CA GLU A 15 14.84 -14.67 -17.38
C GLU A 15 14.36 -13.66 -18.43
N THR A 16 13.09 -13.70 -18.83
CA THR A 16 12.55 -12.80 -19.87
C THR A 16 12.39 -11.36 -19.40
N THR A 17 12.62 -10.44 -20.32
CA THR A 17 12.32 -9.02 -20.17
C THR A 17 10.88 -8.71 -20.60
N CYS A 18 10.35 -7.54 -20.21
CA CYS A 18 9.00 -7.11 -20.59
C CYS A 18 8.79 -7.04 -22.12
N GLU A 19 9.82 -6.72 -22.89
CA GLU A 19 9.74 -6.66 -24.36
C GLU A 19 9.65 -8.05 -24.99
N GLU A 20 10.43 -9.00 -24.45
CA GLU A 20 10.43 -10.40 -24.85
C GLU A 20 9.08 -11.06 -24.56
N GLU A 21 8.51 -10.81 -23.39
CA GLU A 21 7.16 -11.30 -23.05
C GLU A 21 6.08 -10.70 -23.96
N ARG A 22 6.20 -9.41 -24.31
CA ARG A 22 5.27 -8.77 -25.26
C ARG A 22 5.35 -9.43 -26.64
N ARG A 23 6.55 -9.83 -27.05
CA ARG A 23 6.77 -10.58 -28.30
C ARG A 23 6.15 -11.97 -28.25
N LEU A 24 6.29 -12.71 -27.13
CA LEU A 24 5.63 -13.99 -26.92
C LEU A 24 4.10 -13.84 -27.00
N ARG A 25 3.53 -12.86 -26.30
CA ARG A 25 2.08 -12.59 -26.31
C ARG A 25 1.57 -12.31 -27.73
N ARG A 26 2.27 -11.47 -28.50
CA ARG A 26 1.90 -11.18 -29.89
C ARG A 26 1.98 -12.42 -30.78
N PHE A 27 3.04 -13.21 -30.64
CA PHE A 27 3.23 -14.44 -31.42
C PHE A 27 2.09 -15.45 -31.21
N PHE A 28 1.66 -15.65 -29.96
CA PHE A 28 0.56 -16.57 -29.64
C PHE A 28 -0.85 -16.00 -29.92
N ALA A 29 -0.96 -14.68 -30.14
CA ALA A 29 -2.20 -14.00 -30.53
C ALA A 29 -2.46 -14.04 -32.04
N GLU A 30 -1.41 -13.99 -32.89
CA GLU A 30 -1.50 -13.89 -34.36
C GLU A 30 -2.02 -15.17 -35.08
N GLY A 31 -2.50 -16.18 -34.35
CA GLY A 31 -3.23 -17.34 -34.90
C GLY A 31 -2.41 -18.34 -35.72
N LEU A 32 -1.16 -18.05 -36.07
CA LEU A 32 -0.24 -18.91 -36.82
C LEU A 32 0.83 -19.53 -35.89
N VAL A 33 0.39 -20.34 -34.93
CA VAL A 33 1.28 -21.03 -33.98
C VAL A 33 1.53 -22.46 -34.47
N PRO A 34 2.79 -22.92 -34.57
CA PRO A 34 3.11 -24.31 -34.89
C PRO A 34 2.46 -25.32 -33.93
N GLU A 35 2.08 -26.50 -34.42
CA GLU A 35 1.37 -27.56 -33.67
C GLU A 35 2.02 -27.89 -32.31
N HIS A 36 3.36 -27.96 -32.25
CA HIS A 36 4.09 -28.26 -31.01
C HIS A 36 4.08 -27.13 -29.98
N LEU A 37 3.71 -25.91 -30.38
CA LEU A 37 3.61 -24.73 -29.52
C LEU A 37 2.16 -24.38 -29.16
N GLU A 38 1.16 -24.96 -29.83
CA GLU A 38 -0.26 -24.69 -29.56
C GLU A 38 -0.64 -24.96 -28.10
N VAL A 39 0.01 -25.94 -27.46
CA VAL A 39 -0.20 -26.30 -26.05
C VAL A 39 0.02 -25.10 -25.10
N TYR A 40 0.92 -24.18 -25.46
CA TYR A 40 1.24 -23.01 -24.65
C TYR A 40 0.36 -21.79 -24.94
N ARG A 41 -0.46 -21.84 -26.00
CA ARG A 41 -1.35 -20.75 -26.39
C ARG A 41 -2.24 -20.23 -25.25
N PRO A 42 -2.86 -21.08 -24.40
CA PRO A 42 -3.67 -20.60 -23.28
C PRO A 42 -2.90 -19.72 -22.28
N MET A 43 -1.58 -19.90 -22.14
CA MET A 43 -0.75 -19.08 -21.23
C MET A 43 -0.66 -17.62 -21.68
N PHE A 44 -0.76 -17.39 -23.00
CA PHE A 44 -0.60 -16.07 -23.62
C PHE A 44 -1.90 -15.50 -24.20
N ALA A 45 -2.99 -16.28 -24.20
CA ALA A 45 -4.27 -15.95 -24.81
C ALA A 45 -5.05 -14.82 -24.11
N PHE A 46 -4.62 -14.36 -22.93
CA PHE A 46 -5.46 -13.57 -22.03
C PHE A 46 -4.98 -12.13 -21.79
N PHE A 47 -4.65 -11.30 -22.79
CA PHE A 47 -4.27 -9.89 -22.49
C PHE A 47 -4.65 -8.81 -23.52
N GLU A 48 -5.55 -9.09 -24.48
CA GLU A 48 -6.07 -8.03 -25.36
C GLU A 48 -7.44 -7.48 -24.93
N ALA A 49 -8.22 -8.26 -24.17
CA ALA A 49 -9.53 -7.82 -23.67
C ALA A 49 -9.41 -6.84 -22.49
N GLU A 50 -8.45 -7.03 -21.57
CA GLU A 50 -8.30 -6.15 -20.40
C GLU A 50 -7.61 -4.81 -20.70
N GLN A 51 -6.80 -4.71 -21.76
CA GLN A 51 -6.26 -3.41 -22.19
C GLN A 51 -7.31 -2.51 -22.88
N LYS A 52 -8.48 -3.06 -23.23
CA LYS A 52 -9.64 -2.28 -23.70
C LYS A 52 -10.60 -1.87 -22.58
N GLU A 53 -10.44 -2.40 -21.37
CA GLU A 53 -11.29 -2.06 -20.20
C GLU A 53 -10.59 -1.14 -19.20
N LEU A 54 -9.47 -0.52 -19.58
CA LEU A 54 -9.13 0.81 -19.05
C LEU A 54 -9.96 1.84 -19.83
N PRO A 55 -10.95 2.50 -19.22
CA PRO A 55 -11.71 3.54 -19.89
C PRO A 55 -10.86 4.81 -19.96
N GLU A 56 -9.98 4.91 -20.95
CA GLU A 56 -9.76 6.18 -21.61
C GLU A 56 -10.42 6.14 -22.98
N ILE A 57 -11.72 6.49 -22.99
CA ILE A 57 -12.37 7.25 -24.07
C ILE A 57 -11.86 6.89 -25.47
N SER A 58 -12.18 5.72 -26.00
CA SER A 58 -12.28 5.52 -27.46
C SER A 58 -12.76 4.12 -27.84
N GLY A 59 -14.05 4.03 -28.14
CA GLY A 59 -14.53 3.28 -29.31
C GLY A 59 -14.45 1.76 -29.27
N ILE A 60 -15.47 1.14 -28.70
CA ILE A 60 -15.97 -0.14 -29.22
C ILE A 60 -16.58 0.15 -30.59
N GLY A 61 -15.85 -0.22 -31.65
CA GLY A 61 -16.46 -0.61 -32.91
C GLY A 61 -16.70 -2.11 -32.86
N ASN A 62 -17.97 -2.52 -32.77
CA ASN A 62 -18.37 -3.85 -33.18
C ASN A 62 -18.37 -3.85 -34.72
N ALA A 63 -17.72 -4.86 -35.30
CA ALA A 63 -17.84 -5.13 -36.72
C ALA A 63 -19.31 -5.45 -37.04
N VAL A 64 -19.87 -4.73 -38.01
CA VAL A 64 -20.72 -5.22 -39.11
C VAL A 64 -21.38 -3.98 -39.75
N GLU A 65 -21.16 -3.87 -41.06
CA GLU A 65 -21.80 -3.01 -42.06
C GLU A 65 -21.45 -1.50 -42.05
N MET A 66 -20.73 -1.10 -43.12
CA MET A 66 -20.63 0.27 -43.60
C MET A 66 -22.02 0.79 -44.01
N PRO A 67 -22.39 1.98 -43.52
CA PRO A 67 -22.81 3.03 -44.45
C PRO A 67 -22.08 4.35 -44.15
N GLU A 68 -21.40 4.83 -45.20
CA GLU A 68 -21.27 6.23 -45.60
C GLU A 68 -21.05 7.32 -44.53
N LEU A 69 -19.78 7.77 -44.47
CA LEU A 69 -19.30 9.15 -44.24
C LEU A 69 -20.20 10.08 -43.40
N ALA A 70 -20.06 10.02 -42.07
CA ALA A 70 -20.38 11.15 -41.19
C ALA A 70 -19.11 11.62 -40.44
N PRO A 71 -18.82 12.93 -40.34
CA PRO A 71 -17.64 13.42 -39.63
C PRO A 71 -17.81 13.20 -38.14
N PHE A 72 -16.88 12.44 -37.54
CA PHE A 72 -16.89 12.15 -36.10
C PHE A 72 -16.50 13.40 -35.30
N GLU A 73 -17.47 14.07 -34.69
CA GLU A 73 -17.21 15.15 -33.73
C GLU A 73 -16.51 14.58 -32.48
N LYS A 74 -15.23 14.91 -32.31
CA LYS A 74 -14.50 14.63 -31.07
C LYS A 74 -15.06 15.53 -29.97
N LYS A 75 -15.97 15.02 -29.15
CA LYS A 75 -16.39 15.70 -27.91
C LYS A 75 -15.21 15.75 -26.94
N THR A 76 -14.53 16.89 -26.90
CA THR A 76 -13.56 17.20 -25.86
C THR A 76 -14.29 17.26 -24.53
N LYS A 77 -14.07 16.27 -23.66
CA LYS A 77 -14.61 16.33 -22.29
C LYS A 77 -14.05 17.59 -21.63
N THR A 78 -14.96 18.46 -21.18
CA THR A 78 -14.62 19.75 -20.62
C THR A 78 -13.80 19.60 -19.34
N ILE A 79 -12.70 20.34 -19.21
CA ILE A 79 -11.79 20.43 -18.05
C ILE A 79 -12.52 20.48 -16.69
N ARG A 80 -13.74 21.02 -16.66
CA ARG A 80 -14.63 21.04 -15.48
C ARG A 80 -14.88 19.65 -14.86
N GLN A 81 -14.92 18.59 -15.66
CA GLN A 81 -15.12 17.23 -15.15
C GLN A 81 -13.87 16.72 -14.42
N TYR A 82 -12.68 17.01 -14.93
CA TYR A 82 -11.42 16.68 -14.23
C TYR A 82 -11.30 17.41 -12.89
N LEU A 83 -11.76 18.66 -12.82
CA LEU A 83 -11.76 19.45 -11.59
C LEU A 83 -12.72 18.90 -10.52
N THR A 84 -13.88 18.35 -10.92
CA THR A 84 -14.81 17.71 -9.98
C THR A 84 -14.29 16.35 -9.49
N TYR A 85 -13.61 15.59 -10.34
CA TYR A 85 -12.99 14.32 -9.93
C TYR A 85 -11.78 14.55 -9.03
N SER A 86 -10.94 15.57 -9.29
CA SER A 86 -9.79 15.87 -8.44
C SER A 86 -10.20 16.35 -7.03
N LEU A 87 -11.30 17.10 -6.92
CA LEU A 87 -11.86 17.50 -5.62
C LEU A 87 -12.38 16.30 -4.82
N SER A 88 -13.00 15.32 -5.49
CA SER A 88 -13.46 14.08 -4.84
C SER A 88 -12.31 13.20 -4.34
N ALA A 89 -11.20 13.14 -5.09
CA ALA A 89 -10.00 12.41 -4.71
C ALA A 89 -9.33 13.02 -3.47
N ALA A 90 -9.28 14.35 -3.38
CA ALA A 90 -8.76 15.04 -2.20
C ALA A 90 -9.60 14.75 -0.94
N ALA A 91 -10.93 14.77 -1.06
CA ALA A 91 -11.82 14.43 0.05
C ALA A 91 -11.66 12.98 0.53
N ALA A 92 -11.53 12.02 -0.40
CA ALA A 92 -11.30 10.61 -0.06
C ALA A 92 -9.97 10.41 0.66
N ALA A 93 -8.90 11.09 0.23
CA ALA A 93 -7.59 11.03 0.90
C ALA A 93 -7.66 11.55 2.34
N ILE A 94 -8.38 12.66 2.57
CA ILE A 94 -8.58 13.21 3.92
C ILE A 94 -9.34 12.21 4.81
N LEU A 95 -10.41 11.59 4.32
CA LEU A 95 -11.16 10.58 5.08
C LEU A 95 -10.30 9.36 5.41
N LEU A 96 -9.44 8.93 4.49
CA LEU A 96 -8.49 7.85 4.72
C LEU A 96 -7.48 8.20 5.83
N LEU A 97 -6.91 9.40 5.80
CA LEU A 97 -5.98 9.87 6.84
C LEU A 97 -6.66 9.98 8.21
N VAL A 98 -7.88 10.52 8.26
CA VAL A 98 -8.64 10.64 9.51
C VAL A 98 -9.04 9.26 10.04
N GLY A 99 -9.51 8.37 9.18
CA GLY A 99 -9.86 7.00 9.53
C GLY A 99 -8.67 6.22 10.08
N ILE A 100 -7.53 6.24 9.38
CA ILE A 100 -6.28 5.61 9.82
C ILE A 100 -5.80 6.22 11.14
N SER A 101 -5.81 7.55 11.28
CA SER A 101 -5.38 8.23 12.52
C SER A 101 -6.26 7.86 13.72
N GLY A 102 -7.57 7.74 13.54
CA GLY A 102 -8.50 7.30 14.57
C GLY A 102 -8.25 5.87 15.02
N ILE A 103 -8.03 4.95 14.07
CA ILE A 103 -7.68 3.56 14.35
C ILE A 103 -6.32 3.47 15.05
N TYR A 104 -5.33 4.25 14.62
CA TYR A 104 -4.02 4.32 15.28
C TYR A 104 -4.14 4.72 16.75
N ARG A 105 -4.95 5.72 17.09
CA ARG A 105 -5.18 6.11 18.50
C ARG A 105 -5.88 5.03 19.32
N HIS A 106 -6.80 4.28 18.72
CA HIS A 106 -7.51 3.20 19.42
C HIS A 106 -6.64 1.94 19.59
N LEU A 107 -5.71 1.70 18.66
CA LEU A 107 -4.80 0.56 18.71
C LEU A 107 -3.45 0.88 19.38
N SER A 108 -3.13 2.16 19.60
CA SER A 108 -1.96 2.54 20.41
C SER A 108 -2.16 2.02 21.83
N PRO A 109 -1.40 0.99 22.25
CA PRO A 109 -1.48 0.53 23.62
C PRO A 109 -1.05 1.66 24.55
N ALA A 110 -1.78 1.84 25.66
CA ALA A 110 -1.32 2.71 26.74
C ALA A 110 0.11 2.32 27.14
N PRO A 111 0.96 3.28 27.54
CA PRO A 111 2.32 2.98 27.97
C PRO A 111 2.28 1.90 29.06
N ALA A 112 2.94 0.77 28.81
CA ALA A 112 2.83 -0.43 29.65
C ALA A 112 3.39 -0.24 31.07
N ASN A 113 4.23 0.79 31.27
CA ASN A 113 4.90 1.08 32.53
C ASN A 113 4.63 2.53 32.94
N TYR A 114 3.95 2.72 34.07
CA TYR A 114 3.67 4.02 34.69
C TYR A 114 3.80 3.92 36.22
N VAL A 115 3.92 5.07 36.88
CA VAL A 115 3.88 5.19 38.35
C VAL A 115 2.89 6.29 38.73
N ILE A 116 2.14 6.09 39.82
CA ILE A 116 1.22 7.09 40.37
C ILE A 116 1.90 7.77 41.55
N ILE A 117 2.06 9.10 41.50
CA ILE A 117 2.59 9.93 42.58
C ILE A 117 1.53 11.00 42.87
N ASP A 118 1.06 11.10 44.11
CA ASP A 118 -0.01 12.03 44.54
C ASP A 118 -1.30 11.97 43.69
N GLY A 119 -1.66 10.78 43.22
CA GLY A 119 -2.85 10.58 42.39
C GLY A 119 -2.71 11.04 40.93
N LYS A 120 -1.51 11.43 40.49
CA LYS A 120 -1.20 11.77 39.09
C LYS A 120 -0.37 10.66 38.45
N GLU A 121 -0.69 10.33 37.21
CA GLU A 121 0.05 9.33 36.43
C GLU A 121 1.30 9.97 35.81
N TYR A 122 2.45 9.33 36.04
CA TYR A 122 3.73 9.69 35.45
C TYR A 122 4.26 8.52 34.62
N THR A 123 4.76 8.85 33.42
CA THR A 123 5.33 7.90 32.46
C THR A 123 6.77 8.26 32.07
N ASP A 124 7.24 9.47 32.40
CA ASP A 124 8.61 9.89 32.17
C ASP A 124 9.54 9.31 33.24
N VAL A 125 10.40 8.36 32.81
CA VAL A 125 11.35 7.66 33.67
C VAL A 125 12.33 8.62 34.35
N HIS A 126 12.74 9.71 33.70
CA HIS A 126 13.71 10.64 34.26
C HIS A 126 13.10 11.44 35.40
N LEU A 127 11.89 11.95 35.20
CA LEU A 127 11.15 12.69 36.21
C LEU A 127 10.81 11.80 37.42
N ILE A 128 10.34 10.58 37.17
CA ILE A 128 10.04 9.60 38.22
C ILE A 128 11.29 9.30 39.05
N ARG A 129 12.44 9.08 38.38
CA ARG A 129 13.69 8.77 39.06
C ARG A 129 14.19 9.93 39.92
N GLU A 130 14.09 11.16 39.43
CA GLU A 130 14.46 12.35 40.19
C GLU A 130 13.58 12.49 41.45
N GLN A 131 12.25 12.40 41.29
CA GLN A 131 11.33 12.47 42.41
C GLN A 131 11.54 11.35 43.44
N ALA A 132 11.78 10.12 42.97
CA ALA A 132 12.09 9.00 43.85
C ALA A 132 13.36 9.26 44.67
N MET A 133 14.43 9.77 44.04
CA MET A 133 15.68 10.09 44.74
C MET A 133 15.51 11.20 45.78
N VAL A 134 14.68 12.21 45.49
CA VAL A 134 14.35 13.27 46.46
C VAL A 134 13.59 12.68 47.65
N ALA A 135 12.54 11.90 47.41
CA ALA A 135 11.76 11.26 48.46
C ALA A 135 12.63 10.32 49.33
N PHE A 136 13.56 9.56 48.72
CA PHE A 136 14.49 8.72 49.47
C PHE A 136 15.41 9.53 50.36
N ARG A 137 15.87 10.69 49.92
CA ARG A 137 16.73 11.57 50.72
C ARG A 137 15.96 12.22 51.88
N ASP A 138 14.70 12.57 51.66
CA ASP A 138 13.86 13.19 52.69
C ASP A 138 13.46 12.19 53.79
N VAL A 139 13.36 10.89 53.44
CA VAL A 139 13.03 9.80 54.37
C VAL A 139 14.27 9.06 54.88
N SER A 140 15.45 9.30 54.29
CA SER A 140 16.68 8.66 54.75
C SER A 140 17.03 9.18 56.14
N LEU A 141 16.84 8.32 57.13
CA LEU A 141 17.32 8.54 58.49
C LEU A 141 18.85 8.55 58.48
N SER A 142 19.45 9.44 59.24
CA SER A 142 20.88 9.37 59.52
C SER A 142 21.21 8.08 60.30
N GLU A 143 22.43 7.54 60.20
CA GLU A 143 22.84 6.35 60.97
C GLU A 143 22.61 6.54 62.48
N GLU A 144 22.75 7.79 62.95
CA GLU A 144 22.50 8.20 64.34
C GLU A 144 21.01 8.12 64.70
N GLU A 145 20.11 8.56 63.83
CA GLU A 145 18.66 8.45 64.04
C GLU A 145 18.17 7.01 63.96
N VAL A 146 18.70 6.20 63.03
CA VAL A 146 18.40 4.76 62.95
C VAL A 146 18.83 4.06 64.24
N PHE A 147 20.03 4.34 64.73
CA PHE A 147 20.55 3.77 65.97
C PHE A 147 19.72 4.20 67.18
N ALA A 148 19.34 5.48 67.26
CA ALA A 148 18.42 5.96 68.30
C ALA A 148 17.08 5.21 68.25
N THR A 149 16.42 5.09 67.10
CA THR A 149 15.14 4.35 67.02
C THR A 149 15.23 2.84 67.30
N LEU A 150 16.38 2.20 67.12
CA LEU A 150 16.54 0.75 67.33
C LEU A 150 16.92 0.37 68.78
N PHE A 151 17.49 1.31 69.54
CA PHE A 151 18.06 1.05 70.87
C PHE A 151 17.47 1.94 71.97
N ASP A 152 16.55 2.84 71.64
CA ASP A 152 15.79 3.65 72.59
C ASP A 152 14.46 2.93 72.91
N GLU A 153 14.55 1.76 73.57
CA GLU A 153 13.45 1.07 74.26
C GLU A 153 13.91 0.53 75.62
#